data_AF-A0A8H3G8B2-F1
#
_entry.id   AF-A0A8H3G8B2-F1
#
_cell.length_a   1.000
_cell.length_b   1.000
_cell.length_c   1.000
_cell.angle_alpha   90.00
_cell.angle_beta   90.00
_cell.angle_gamma   90.00
#
_symmetry.space_group_name_H-M   'P 1'
#
loop_
_entity.id
_entity.type
_entity.pdbx_description
1 polymer ?
#
loop_
_entity_poly.entity_id
_entity_poly.type
_entity_poly.pdbx_seq_one_letter_code
_entity_poly.pdbx_strand_id
1 'polypeptide(L)'
;MTSINDLHWTSPAAVLTSGQLRQCTKSRAEVMMSVVGATTWYEDYVSKHKHAPPEDNLVLGFYPAAFLKEASQKIGLTFFTAIACDMRFAQGVILLVNNEWKFIDDRKPVGSMLPFTSSKTYIVLPHRIGFSVYSHPAVKTWNLRDDASVCIKQAGVLTPGCFKSPSDHEYNPLKQDILRAPVPIQENVMTLDSEIEGFSGNLEEWLASFSNPQQAPNVAVCLYQQTFYDKGTPAPQTGLLLKELGTVRKTGQKVMLKIGVYLANCRATWDVESTEVDWIVM
;
A
#
# COMPACT_ATOMS: atom_id res chain seq x y z
N MET A 1 1.06 -4.44 21.12
CA MET A 1 0.43 -5.54 21.90
C MET A 1 -1.07 -5.41 21.68
N THR A 2 -1.66 -6.25 20.84
CA THR A 2 -3.11 -6.24 20.58
C THR A 2 -3.83 -6.94 21.73
N SER A 3 -4.79 -6.27 22.37
CA SER A 3 -5.62 -6.90 23.41
C SER A 3 -6.53 -7.95 22.75
N ILE A 4 -6.91 -9.01 23.48
CA ILE A 4 -7.84 -10.03 22.96
C ILE A 4 -9.19 -9.42 22.54
N ASN A 5 -9.53 -8.25 23.09
CA ASN A 5 -10.73 -7.49 22.78
C ASN A 5 -10.67 -6.85 21.37
N ASP A 6 -9.49 -6.70 20.77
CA ASP A 6 -9.32 -6.05 19.46
C ASP A 6 -9.44 -7.04 18.29
N LEU A 7 -9.67 -8.32 18.56
CA LEU A 7 -9.70 -9.37 17.53
C LEU A 7 -10.76 -9.11 16.45
N HIS A 8 -11.91 -8.57 16.84
CA HIS A 8 -13.02 -8.28 15.92
C HIS A 8 -12.73 -7.10 14.97
N TRP A 9 -11.70 -6.30 15.27
CA TRP A 9 -11.23 -5.20 14.42
C TRP A 9 -10.04 -5.58 13.53
N THR A 10 -9.52 -6.79 13.70
CA THR A 10 -8.35 -7.27 12.94
C THR A 10 -8.77 -7.59 11.51
N SER A 11 -8.22 -6.86 10.54
CA SER A 11 -8.44 -7.16 9.13
C SER A 11 -7.77 -8.50 8.75
N PRO A 12 -8.29 -9.26 7.78
CA PRO A 12 -7.60 -10.44 7.28
C PRO A 12 -6.17 -10.15 6.78
N ALA A 13 -5.92 -8.93 6.27
CA ALA A 13 -4.59 -8.49 5.87
C ALA A 13 -3.61 -8.41 7.07
N ALA A 14 -4.07 -8.00 8.24
CA ALA A 14 -3.24 -7.95 9.45
C ALA A 14 -2.79 -9.34 9.92
N VAL A 15 -3.55 -10.40 9.60
CA VAL A 15 -3.14 -11.79 9.86
C VAL A 15 -1.95 -12.17 8.98
N LEU A 16 -1.92 -11.72 7.73
CA LEU A 16 -0.78 -11.90 6.81
C LEU A 16 0.45 -11.14 7.31
N THR A 17 0.28 -9.89 7.77
CA THR A 17 1.37 -9.13 8.38
C THR A 17 1.95 -9.80 9.61
N SER A 18 1.09 -10.35 10.48
CA SER A 18 1.52 -11.11 11.65
C SER A 18 2.26 -12.41 11.27
N GLY A 19 2.10 -12.87 10.03
CA GLY A 19 2.85 -13.98 9.47
C GLY A 19 4.34 -13.71 9.31
N GLN A 20 4.73 -12.48 8.99
CA GLN A 20 6.13 -12.09 8.78
C GLN A 20 6.97 -12.21 10.06
N LEU A 21 6.37 -12.00 11.23
CA LEU A 21 7.06 -12.03 12.52
C LEU A 21 7.30 -13.45 13.06
N ARG A 22 6.95 -14.48 12.29
CA ARG A 22 6.99 -15.87 12.77
C ARG A 22 8.41 -16.44 12.71
N GLN A 23 8.70 -17.30 13.68
CA GLN A 23 9.95 -18.07 13.77
C GLN A 23 9.78 -19.54 13.36
N CYS A 24 8.55 -19.99 13.10
CA CYS A 24 8.25 -21.38 12.77
C CYS A 24 8.45 -21.65 11.28
N THR A 25 9.10 -22.77 10.94
CA THR A 25 9.46 -23.18 9.56
C THR A 25 8.54 -24.23 8.95
N LYS A 26 7.49 -24.68 9.65
CA LYS A 26 6.55 -25.70 9.16
C LYS A 26 5.34 -25.10 8.44
N SER A 27 4.84 -25.81 7.43
CA SER A 27 3.64 -25.44 6.66
C SER A 27 2.43 -25.18 7.55
N ARG A 28 1.84 -23.99 7.41
CA ARG A 28 0.54 -23.59 7.97
C ARG A 28 -0.30 -22.82 6.96
N ALA A 29 -0.03 -23.04 5.68
CA ALA A 29 -0.82 -22.46 4.61
C ALA A 29 -2.32 -22.68 4.92
N GLU A 30 -2.71 -23.90 5.31
CA GLU A 30 -4.09 -24.29 5.66
C GLU A 30 -4.77 -23.36 6.67
N VAL A 31 -4.11 -23.07 7.79
CA VAL A 31 -4.68 -22.23 8.85
C VAL A 31 -4.79 -20.77 8.40
N MET A 32 -3.77 -20.25 7.71
CA MET A 32 -3.78 -18.85 7.23
C MET A 32 -4.82 -18.65 6.13
N MET A 33 -4.93 -19.62 5.23
CA MET A 33 -5.95 -19.63 4.18
C MET A 33 -7.36 -19.62 4.74
N SER A 34 -7.63 -20.44 5.76
CA SER A 34 -8.94 -20.48 6.41
C SER A 34 -9.33 -19.13 7.01
N VAL A 35 -8.39 -18.48 7.72
CA VAL A 35 -8.63 -17.17 8.34
C VAL A 35 -8.83 -16.05 7.31
N VAL A 36 -8.08 -16.09 6.22
CA VAL A 36 -8.20 -15.11 5.12
C VAL A 36 -9.42 -15.41 4.22
N GLY A 37 -9.94 -16.63 4.28
CA GLY A 37 -10.97 -17.14 3.38
C GLY A 37 -10.44 -17.48 1.99
N ALA A 38 -9.12 -17.59 1.79
CA ALA A 38 -8.48 -17.86 0.50
C ALA A 38 -8.05 -19.33 0.34
N THR A 39 -9.03 -20.23 0.25
CA THR A 39 -8.85 -21.68 0.19
C THR A 39 -8.94 -22.27 -1.21
N THR A 40 -9.48 -21.54 -2.19
CA THR A 40 -9.84 -22.08 -3.51
C THR A 40 -8.63 -22.60 -4.27
N TRP A 41 -7.51 -21.86 -4.29
CA TRP A 41 -6.27 -22.28 -4.94
C TRP A 41 -5.71 -23.59 -4.38
N TYR A 42 -5.88 -23.83 -3.07
CA TYR A 42 -5.39 -25.03 -2.40
C TYR A 42 -6.30 -26.21 -2.70
N GLU A 43 -7.62 -26.02 -2.62
CA GLU A 43 -8.62 -27.00 -2.99
C GLU A 43 -8.44 -27.46 -4.44
N ASP A 44 -8.26 -26.51 -5.36
CA ASP A 44 -7.99 -26.77 -6.78
C ASP A 44 -6.70 -27.58 -6.96
N TYR A 45 -5.63 -27.22 -6.24
CA TYR A 45 -4.36 -27.93 -6.29
C TYR A 45 -4.50 -29.37 -5.80
N VAL A 46 -5.10 -29.57 -4.62
CA VAL A 46 -5.28 -30.90 -4.00
C VAL A 46 -6.21 -31.77 -4.83
N SER A 47 -7.29 -31.21 -5.38
CA SER A 47 -8.21 -31.92 -6.26
C SER A 47 -7.48 -32.51 -7.47
N LYS A 48 -6.56 -31.74 -8.06
CA LYS A 48 -5.78 -32.12 -9.24
C LYS A 48 -4.60 -33.07 -8.93
N HIS A 49 -3.83 -32.81 -7.88
CA HIS A 49 -2.56 -33.51 -7.62
C HIS A 49 -2.62 -34.54 -6.48
N LYS A 50 -3.72 -34.59 -5.72
CA LYS A 50 -3.95 -35.52 -4.60
C LYS A 50 -2.93 -35.39 -3.45
N HIS A 51 -2.24 -34.26 -3.35
CA HIS A 51 -1.37 -33.89 -2.23
C HIS A 51 -1.37 -32.37 -2.04
N ALA A 52 -0.84 -31.90 -0.91
CA ALA A 52 -0.70 -30.48 -0.62
C ALA A 52 0.24 -29.78 -1.62
N PRO A 53 -0.01 -28.51 -1.99
CA PRO A 53 0.89 -27.71 -2.81
C PRO A 53 2.28 -27.61 -2.18
N PRO A 54 3.35 -27.68 -2.98
CA PRO A 54 4.70 -27.49 -2.50
C PRO A 54 4.91 -26.03 -2.06
N GLU A 55 5.82 -25.83 -1.10
CA GLU A 55 6.19 -24.52 -0.57
C GLU A 55 7.48 -23.98 -1.21
N ASP A 56 7.76 -24.35 -2.48
CA ASP A 56 9.01 -24.08 -3.18
C ASP A 56 9.02 -22.80 -4.05
N ASN A 57 7.95 -22.01 -4.01
CA ASN A 57 7.86 -20.73 -4.72
C ASN A 57 7.18 -19.65 -3.86
N LEU A 58 7.86 -19.29 -2.76
CA LEU A 58 7.35 -18.32 -1.80
C LEU A 58 7.71 -16.90 -2.21
N VAL A 59 6.69 -16.05 -2.32
CA VAL A 59 6.82 -14.62 -2.54
C VAL A 59 7.47 -14.00 -1.31
N LEU A 60 8.65 -13.41 -1.51
CA LEU A 60 9.52 -12.87 -0.47
C LEU A 60 9.86 -13.88 0.66
N GLY A 61 9.73 -15.18 0.38
CA GLY A 61 9.99 -16.24 1.37
C GLY A 61 8.84 -16.51 2.36
N PHE A 62 7.66 -15.90 2.19
CA PHE A 62 6.56 -16.04 3.15
C PHE A 62 5.41 -16.91 2.67
N TYR A 63 4.90 -16.67 1.47
CA TYR A 63 3.64 -17.27 1.02
C TYR A 63 3.66 -17.66 -0.45
N PRO A 64 2.98 -18.76 -0.85
CA PRO A 64 2.85 -19.11 -2.27
C PRO A 64 2.19 -18.00 -3.08
N ALA A 65 2.65 -17.76 -4.30
CA ALA A 65 2.10 -16.72 -5.18
C ALA A 65 0.61 -16.90 -5.47
N ALA A 66 0.16 -18.15 -5.70
CA ALA A 66 -1.24 -18.47 -5.96
C ALA A 66 -2.16 -18.07 -4.79
N PHE A 67 -1.72 -18.35 -3.55
CA PHE A 67 -2.43 -17.93 -2.35
C PHE A 67 -2.58 -16.42 -2.28
N LEU A 68 -1.49 -15.67 -2.51
CA LEU A 68 -1.52 -14.21 -2.38
C LEU A 68 -2.39 -13.55 -3.45
N LYS A 69 -2.43 -14.10 -4.67
CA LYS A 69 -3.34 -13.61 -5.72
C LYS A 69 -4.79 -13.75 -5.27
N GLU A 70 -5.20 -14.92 -4.79
CA GLU A 70 -6.55 -15.12 -4.26
C GLU A 70 -6.82 -14.25 -3.03
N ALA A 71 -5.87 -14.18 -2.08
CA ALA A 71 -5.99 -13.36 -0.88
C ALA A 71 -6.17 -11.88 -1.23
N SER A 72 -5.41 -11.34 -2.19
CA SER A 72 -5.54 -9.94 -2.63
C SER A 72 -6.93 -9.64 -3.20
N GLN A 73 -7.53 -10.59 -3.93
CA GLN A 73 -8.88 -10.46 -4.49
C GLN A 73 -9.95 -10.52 -3.41
N LYS A 74 -9.84 -11.45 -2.45
CA LYS A 74 -10.83 -11.64 -1.38
C LYS A 74 -10.77 -10.56 -0.29
N ILE A 75 -9.57 -10.13 0.08
CA ILE A 75 -9.33 -9.05 1.05
C ILE A 75 -9.64 -7.69 0.42
N GLY A 76 -9.42 -7.55 -0.89
CA GLY A 76 -9.59 -6.31 -1.62
C GLY A 76 -8.55 -5.26 -1.23
N LEU A 77 -8.95 -3.99 -1.24
CA LEU A 77 -8.02 -2.87 -1.07
C LEU A 77 -7.18 -2.93 0.21
N THR A 78 -7.70 -3.51 1.30
CA THR A 78 -7.01 -3.52 2.60
C THR A 78 -5.75 -4.38 2.58
N PHE A 79 -5.64 -5.25 1.57
CA PHE A 79 -4.41 -5.98 1.28
C PHE A 79 -3.24 -5.03 0.99
N PHE A 80 -3.52 -3.89 0.35
CA PHE A 80 -2.52 -2.94 -0.13
C PHE A 80 -2.20 -1.81 0.85
N THR A 81 -2.80 -1.78 2.04
CA THR A 81 -2.68 -0.63 2.97
C THR A 81 -1.59 -0.77 4.01
N ALA A 82 -0.97 -1.95 4.21
CA ALA A 82 0.10 -2.14 5.19
C ALA A 82 1.35 -1.30 4.86
N ILE A 83 2.02 -0.74 5.86
CA ILE A 83 3.15 0.19 5.64
C ILE A 83 4.30 -0.21 6.55
N ALA A 84 5.50 -0.31 6.00
CA ALA A 84 6.73 -0.46 6.78
C ALA A 84 6.95 0.77 7.67
N CYS A 85 7.55 0.58 8.84
CA CYS A 85 7.81 1.69 9.77
C CYS A 85 9.08 2.50 9.43
N ASP A 86 9.92 2.04 8.49
CA ASP A 86 11.17 2.72 8.12
C ASP A 86 11.56 2.39 6.68
N MET A 87 12.39 3.23 6.06
CA MET A 87 12.79 3.12 4.66
C MET A 87 13.71 1.94 4.33
N ARG A 88 14.20 1.16 5.31
CA ARG A 88 15.09 0.01 5.06
C ARG A 88 14.37 -1.12 4.33
N PHE A 89 13.03 -1.14 4.29
CA PHE A 89 12.31 -2.08 3.42
C PHE A 89 12.70 -1.92 1.94
N ALA A 90 13.06 -0.71 1.51
CA ALA A 90 13.45 -0.41 0.15
C ALA A 90 14.94 -0.71 -0.16
N GLN A 91 15.67 -1.29 0.80
CA GLN A 91 17.09 -1.56 0.67
C GLN A 91 17.40 -2.50 -0.51
N GLY A 92 18.23 -2.00 -1.42
CA GLY A 92 18.64 -2.71 -2.63
C GLY A 92 17.74 -2.46 -3.85
N VAL A 93 16.66 -1.69 -3.71
CA VAL A 93 15.86 -1.18 -4.84
C VAL A 93 16.19 0.27 -5.12
N ILE A 94 16.44 1.05 -4.05
CA ILE A 94 16.78 2.46 -4.15
C ILE A 94 18.13 2.74 -3.51
N LEU A 95 18.79 3.77 -4.02
CA LEU A 95 19.87 4.49 -3.36
C LEU A 95 19.38 5.91 -3.09
N LEU A 96 19.50 6.36 -1.85
CA LEU A 96 19.23 7.74 -1.46
C LEU A 96 20.57 8.47 -1.32
N VAL A 97 20.84 9.42 -2.22
CA VAL A 97 22.05 10.28 -2.18
C VAL A 97 21.61 11.72 -2.31
N ASN A 98 21.93 12.57 -1.35
CA ASN A 98 21.60 14.00 -1.39
C ASN A 98 20.11 14.27 -1.69
N ASN A 99 19.20 13.53 -1.06
CA ASN A 99 17.74 13.59 -1.29
C ASN A 99 17.26 13.16 -2.69
N GLU A 100 18.14 12.62 -3.52
CA GLU A 100 17.79 12.04 -4.81
C GLU A 100 17.46 10.55 -4.67
N TRP A 101 16.35 10.14 -5.28
CA TRP A 101 15.93 8.75 -5.36
C TRP A 101 16.52 8.13 -6.61
N LYS A 102 17.48 7.22 -6.44
CA LYS A 102 18.11 6.51 -7.56
C LYS A 102 17.66 5.06 -7.57
N PHE A 103 16.97 4.68 -8.64
CA PHE A 103 16.53 3.32 -8.86
C PHE A 103 17.70 2.43 -9.26
N ILE A 104 17.94 1.35 -8.49
CA ILE A 104 19.09 0.46 -8.67
C ILE A 104 18.70 -0.78 -9.48
N ASP A 105 17.61 -1.45 -9.09
CA ASP A 105 17.26 -2.77 -9.61
C ASP A 105 15.75 -2.98 -9.71
N ASP A 106 15.27 -3.30 -10.92
CA ASP A 106 13.88 -3.63 -11.22
C ASP A 106 13.51 -5.10 -10.97
N ARG A 107 14.48 -5.93 -10.58
CA ARG A 107 14.31 -7.37 -10.38
C ARG A 107 14.16 -7.78 -8.93
N LYS A 108 14.31 -6.84 -7.99
CA LYS A 108 14.26 -7.10 -6.56
C LYS A 108 13.05 -6.41 -5.91
N PRO A 109 11.83 -6.87 -6.16
CA PRO A 109 10.65 -6.33 -5.47
C PRO A 109 10.78 -6.47 -3.95
N VAL A 110 10.22 -5.49 -3.25
CA VAL A 110 10.30 -5.34 -1.80
C VAL A 110 8.97 -5.60 -1.12
N GLY A 111 7.91 -5.72 -1.93
CA GLY A 111 6.54 -5.93 -1.47
C GLY A 111 6.00 -4.69 -0.78
N SER A 112 6.29 -3.48 -1.28
CA SER A 112 5.83 -2.23 -0.63
C SER A 112 4.31 -2.14 -0.54
N MET A 113 3.63 -2.84 -1.45
CA MET A 113 2.17 -2.96 -1.53
C MET A 113 1.61 -4.20 -0.83
N LEU A 114 2.44 -5.07 -0.26
CA LEU A 114 1.97 -6.30 0.36
C LEU A 114 1.79 -6.10 1.87
N PRO A 115 1.01 -6.98 2.53
CA PRO A 115 0.89 -6.96 3.98
C PRO A 115 2.18 -7.38 4.71
N PHE A 116 3.25 -7.67 3.99
CA PHE A 116 4.58 -8.04 4.48
C PHE A 116 5.63 -7.51 3.49
N THR A 117 6.88 -7.38 3.92
CA THR A 117 7.98 -6.87 3.09
C THR A 117 9.19 -7.81 3.14
N SER A 118 10.14 -7.59 2.23
CA SER A 118 11.39 -8.37 2.18
C SER A 118 12.33 -8.09 3.37
N SER A 119 12.11 -6.99 4.10
CA SER A 119 12.94 -6.58 5.23
C SER A 119 12.30 -6.97 6.56
N LYS A 120 13.13 -7.28 7.55
CA LYS A 120 12.70 -7.48 8.94
C LYS A 120 12.44 -6.13 9.63
N THR A 121 11.48 -5.37 9.10
CA THR A 121 10.98 -4.14 9.72
C THR A 121 9.62 -4.39 10.37
N TYR A 122 9.23 -3.48 11.26
CA TYR A 122 7.87 -3.42 11.75
C TYR A 122 6.95 -2.93 10.65
N ILE A 123 5.73 -3.46 10.62
CA ILE A 123 4.71 -3.06 9.67
C ILE A 123 3.49 -2.61 10.47
N VAL A 124 3.00 -1.42 10.13
CA VAL A 124 1.73 -0.91 10.64
C VAL A 124 0.62 -1.77 10.04
N LEU A 125 -0.12 -2.43 10.92
CA LEU A 125 -1.19 -3.35 10.54
C LEU A 125 -2.27 -2.61 9.74
N PRO A 126 -2.81 -3.21 8.67
CA PRO A 126 -3.99 -2.70 8.00
C PRO A 126 -5.17 -2.59 8.98
N HIS A 127 -5.57 -1.36 9.29
CA HIS A 127 -6.74 -1.11 10.13
C HIS A 127 -8.02 -1.31 9.33
N ARG A 128 -9.01 -1.96 9.96
CA ARG A 128 -10.37 -1.94 9.44
C ARG A 128 -10.90 -0.53 9.60
N ILE A 129 -11.32 0.07 8.50
CA ILE A 129 -11.95 1.37 8.53
C ILE A 129 -13.36 1.22 9.13
N GLY A 130 -13.65 1.98 10.20
CA GLY A 130 -14.90 1.89 10.97
C GLY A 130 -16.10 2.60 10.35
N PHE A 131 -15.99 3.09 9.12
CA PHE A 131 -17.04 3.78 8.39
C PHE A 131 -17.45 3.03 7.12
N SER A 132 -18.62 3.37 6.57
CA SER A 132 -19.07 2.79 5.31
C SER A 132 -18.18 3.31 4.19
N VAL A 133 -17.47 2.40 3.53
CA VAL A 133 -16.52 2.73 2.47
C VAL A 133 -16.76 1.87 1.24
N TYR A 134 -16.62 2.50 0.07
CA TYR A 134 -16.58 1.79 -1.19
C TYR A 134 -15.13 1.75 -1.70
N SER A 135 -14.74 0.62 -2.26
CA SER A 135 -13.44 0.53 -2.93
C SER A 135 -13.47 1.38 -4.18
N HIS A 136 -12.40 2.14 -4.43
CA HIS A 136 -12.25 2.81 -5.71
C HIS A 136 -12.23 1.74 -6.84
N PRO A 137 -13.04 1.87 -7.91
CA PRO A 137 -13.24 0.86 -8.94
C PRO A 137 -11.95 0.37 -9.59
N ALA A 138 -10.95 1.24 -9.74
CA ALA A 138 -9.67 0.87 -10.33
C ALA A 138 -8.89 -0.17 -9.50
N VAL A 139 -9.07 -0.24 -8.18
CA VAL A 139 -8.32 -1.17 -7.32
C VAL A 139 -8.58 -2.64 -7.70
N LYS A 140 -9.79 -2.96 -8.18
CA LYS A 140 -10.13 -4.32 -8.65
C LYS A 140 -9.33 -4.76 -9.89
N THR A 141 -8.70 -3.80 -10.58
CA THR A 141 -7.88 -4.04 -11.78
C THR A 141 -6.41 -4.27 -11.46
N TRP A 142 -6.01 -4.10 -10.19
CA TRP A 142 -4.62 -4.25 -9.77
C TRP A 142 -4.27 -5.73 -9.69
N ASN A 143 -3.12 -6.09 -10.27
CA ASN A 143 -2.71 -7.48 -10.39
C ASN A 143 -1.40 -7.73 -9.64
N LEU A 144 -1.47 -8.58 -8.62
CA LEU A 144 -0.28 -9.07 -7.92
C LEU A 144 0.50 -10.05 -8.80
N ARG A 145 1.80 -9.81 -8.94
CA ARG A 145 2.74 -10.66 -9.68
C ARG A 145 3.44 -11.64 -8.76
N ASP A 146 4.02 -12.68 -9.35
CA ASP A 146 4.73 -13.75 -8.62
C ASP A 146 6.00 -13.26 -7.94
N ASP A 147 6.49 -12.09 -8.35
CA ASP A 147 7.68 -11.48 -7.78
C ASP A 147 7.36 -10.61 -6.53
N ALA A 148 6.10 -10.36 -6.17
CA ALA A 148 5.64 -9.40 -5.14
C ALA A 148 5.40 -7.97 -5.64
N SER A 149 5.60 -7.69 -6.92
CA SER A 149 5.19 -6.41 -7.49
C SER A 149 3.70 -6.38 -7.83
N VAL A 150 3.11 -5.18 -7.89
CA VAL A 150 1.72 -4.98 -8.28
C VAL A 150 1.67 -4.20 -9.59
N CYS A 151 1.06 -4.80 -10.61
CA CYS A 151 0.79 -4.12 -11.87
C CYS A 151 -0.50 -3.29 -11.75
N ILE A 152 -0.40 -2.00 -12.03
CA ILE A 152 -1.52 -1.05 -11.98
C ILE A 152 -1.70 -0.46 -13.38
N LYS A 153 -2.86 -0.73 -13.99
CA LYS A 153 -3.26 -0.18 -15.30
C LYS A 153 -4.27 0.96 -15.19
N GLN A 154 -4.97 1.04 -14.07
CA GLN A 154 -5.88 2.12 -13.76
C GLN A 154 -5.73 2.50 -12.29
N ALA A 155 -5.81 3.80 -11.98
CA ALA A 155 -5.75 4.32 -10.62
C ALA A 155 -6.60 5.59 -10.50
N GLY A 156 -7.20 5.82 -9.32
CA GLY A 156 -7.77 7.11 -9.00
C GLY A 156 -6.66 8.05 -8.55
N VAL A 157 -6.13 8.87 -9.45
CA VAL A 157 -4.99 9.75 -9.15
C VAL A 157 -5.49 11.11 -8.71
N LEU A 158 -5.02 11.58 -7.55
CA LEU A 158 -5.30 12.94 -7.13
C LEU A 158 -4.49 13.92 -7.96
N THR A 159 -5.19 14.84 -8.63
CA THR A 159 -4.58 15.94 -9.39
C THR A 159 -4.70 17.25 -8.61
N PRO A 160 -3.94 18.31 -8.96
CA PRO A 160 -4.10 19.63 -8.35
C PRO A 160 -5.55 20.15 -8.35
N GLY A 161 -6.36 19.77 -9.36
CA GLY A 161 -7.78 20.11 -9.42
C GLY A 161 -8.61 19.48 -8.30
N CYS A 162 -8.19 18.32 -7.78
CA CYS A 162 -8.89 17.59 -6.73
C CYS A 162 -8.75 18.25 -5.35
N PHE A 163 -7.81 19.18 -5.15
CA PHE A 163 -7.59 19.85 -3.87
C PHE A 163 -8.33 21.18 -3.73
N LYS A 164 -8.89 21.70 -4.83
CA LYS A 164 -9.65 22.95 -4.82
C LYS A 164 -11.01 22.73 -4.14
N SER A 165 -11.25 23.41 -3.01
CA SER A 165 -12.57 23.38 -2.36
C SER A 165 -13.60 24.07 -3.27
N PRO A 166 -14.79 23.48 -3.50
CA PRO A 166 -15.86 24.12 -4.27
C PRO A 166 -16.40 25.41 -3.62
N SER A 167 -16.11 25.61 -2.33
CA SER A 167 -16.48 26.81 -1.59
C SER A 167 -15.41 27.12 -0.55
N ASP A 168 -14.64 28.18 -0.76
CA ASP A 168 -13.65 28.70 0.20
C ASP A 168 -14.26 29.16 1.54
N HIS A 169 -15.58 29.11 1.69
CA HIS A 169 -16.30 29.57 2.88
C HIS A 169 -16.38 28.55 4.03
N GLU A 170 -15.94 27.31 3.85
CA GLU A 170 -15.96 26.28 4.90
C GLU A 170 -14.58 25.62 5.13
N TYR A 171 -13.49 26.28 4.71
CA TYR A 171 -12.14 25.85 5.07
C TYR A 171 -11.95 25.98 6.58
N ASN A 172 -11.99 24.85 7.28
CA ASN A 172 -11.63 24.79 8.68
C ASN A 172 -10.12 24.55 8.77
N PRO A 173 -9.29 25.56 9.12
CA PRO A 173 -7.85 25.39 9.24
C PRO A 173 -7.42 24.36 10.29
N LEU A 174 -8.34 23.91 11.15
CA LEU A 174 -8.11 22.84 12.12
C LEU A 174 -8.25 21.43 11.52
N LYS A 175 -8.80 21.27 10.31
CA LYS A 175 -8.91 19.98 9.60
C LYS A 175 -7.71 19.76 8.68
N GLN A 176 -6.55 19.52 9.27
CA GLN A 176 -5.36 19.12 8.51
C GLN A 176 -5.48 17.67 8.02
N ASP A 177 -4.86 17.35 6.88
CA ASP A 177 -4.74 15.98 6.42
C ASP A 177 -3.79 15.22 7.34
N ILE A 178 -3.98 13.90 7.47
CA ILE A 178 -3.05 13.04 8.20
C ILE A 178 -2.25 12.26 7.17
N LEU A 179 -0.94 12.43 7.20
CA LEU A 179 0.01 11.74 6.34
C LEU A 179 0.78 10.74 7.19
N ARG A 180 1.00 9.53 6.65
CA ARG A 180 2.00 8.62 7.18
C ARG A 180 3.01 8.34 6.08
N ALA A 181 4.17 8.98 6.18
CA ALA A 181 5.16 9.03 5.11
C ALA A 181 6.58 9.13 5.70
N PRO A 182 7.64 8.98 4.89
CA PRO A 182 9.00 9.04 5.40
C PRO A 182 9.32 10.45 5.91
N VAL A 183 9.94 10.52 7.10
CA VAL A 183 10.38 11.77 7.73
C VAL A 183 11.91 11.90 7.62
N PRO A 184 12.43 13.05 7.17
CA PRO A 184 13.87 13.30 7.18
C PRO A 184 14.43 13.29 8.60
N ILE A 185 15.62 12.71 8.81
CA ILE A 185 16.20 12.57 10.16
C ILE A 185 16.75 13.92 10.66
N GLN A 186 17.61 14.56 9.84
CA GLN A 186 18.26 15.85 10.16
C GLN A 186 18.49 16.64 8.86
N GLU A 187 18.43 17.98 8.95
CA GLU A 187 18.72 18.90 7.83
C GLU A 187 17.93 18.62 6.54
N ASN A 188 16.72 18.09 6.66
CA ASN A 188 15.90 17.64 5.52
C ASN A 188 16.56 16.55 4.65
N VAL A 189 17.49 15.76 5.21
CA VAL A 189 18.14 14.66 4.52
C VAL A 189 17.36 13.36 4.72
N MET A 190 16.96 12.76 3.60
CA MET A 190 16.34 11.44 3.50
C MET A 190 17.41 10.36 3.42
N THR A 191 17.30 9.34 4.26
CA THR A 191 18.18 8.17 4.23
C THR A 191 17.36 6.89 4.33
N LEU A 192 18.01 5.72 4.22
CA LEU A 192 17.32 4.45 4.45
C LEU A 192 16.90 4.27 5.92
N ASP A 193 17.55 4.98 6.85
CA ASP A 193 17.19 4.96 8.26
C ASP A 193 16.03 5.91 8.60
N SER A 194 15.52 6.66 7.63
CA SER A 194 14.35 7.51 7.82
C SER A 194 13.13 6.68 8.22
N GLU A 195 12.49 7.10 9.31
CA GLU A 195 11.26 6.49 9.81
C GLU A 195 10.05 6.92 8.96
N ILE A 196 9.01 6.09 8.97
CA ILE A 196 7.71 6.38 8.37
C ILE A 196 6.72 6.69 9.49
N GLU A 197 6.51 7.98 9.72
CA GLU A 197 5.74 8.49 10.85
C GLU A 197 4.43 9.11 10.40
N GLY A 198 3.47 9.16 11.34
CA GLY A 198 2.21 9.86 11.15
C GLY A 198 2.31 11.33 11.59
N PHE A 199 1.96 12.26 10.72
CA PHE A 199 1.94 13.70 11.02
C PHE A 199 0.77 14.39 10.32
N SER A 200 0.37 15.54 10.86
CA SER A 200 -0.64 16.40 10.23
C SER A 200 0.02 17.35 9.25
N GLY A 201 -0.60 17.55 8.09
CA GLY A 201 -0.06 18.42 7.04
C GLY A 201 -1.05 18.71 5.92
N ASN A 202 -0.60 19.45 4.91
CA ASN A 202 -1.34 19.65 3.66
C ASN A 202 -0.83 18.63 2.63
N LEU A 203 -1.70 17.75 2.13
CA LEU A 203 -1.30 16.71 1.18
C LEU A 203 -0.77 17.28 -0.15
N GLU A 204 -1.38 18.35 -0.67
CA GLU A 204 -0.96 18.98 -1.94
C GLU A 204 0.45 19.57 -1.81
N GLU A 205 0.70 20.33 -0.73
CA GLU A 205 2.01 20.90 -0.44
C GLU A 205 3.06 19.80 -0.23
N TRP A 206 2.71 18.73 0.48
CA TRP A 206 3.62 17.60 0.68
C TRP A 206 3.99 16.91 -0.65
N LEU A 207 3.01 16.66 -1.51
CA LEU A 207 3.26 16.08 -2.85
C LEU A 207 4.20 16.98 -3.67
N ALA A 208 4.04 18.30 -3.56
CA ALA A 208 4.81 19.30 -4.31
C ALA A 208 6.21 19.58 -3.75
N SER A 209 6.49 19.26 -2.48
CA SER A 209 7.75 19.62 -1.82
C SER A 209 8.60 18.42 -1.38
N PHE A 210 8.00 17.25 -1.14
CA PHE A 210 8.71 16.13 -0.54
C PHE A 210 9.78 15.54 -1.48
N SER A 211 11.04 15.65 -1.05
CA SER A 211 12.21 14.96 -1.59
C SER A 211 12.35 15.06 -3.12
N ASN A 212 12.48 16.29 -3.62
CA ASN A 212 12.76 16.63 -5.03
C ASN A 212 11.77 16.00 -6.05
N PRO A 213 10.48 16.36 -5.98
CA PRO A 213 9.45 15.78 -6.85
C PRO A 213 9.64 16.09 -8.35
N GLN A 214 10.46 17.08 -8.70
CA GLN A 214 10.77 17.41 -10.09
C GLN A 214 11.56 16.31 -10.79
N GLN A 215 12.40 15.58 -10.05
CA GLN A 215 13.16 14.43 -10.57
C GLN A 215 12.41 13.10 -10.37
N ALA A 216 11.72 12.97 -9.23
CA ALA A 216 11.03 11.75 -8.84
C ALA A 216 9.63 12.11 -8.30
N PRO A 217 8.60 12.20 -9.15
CA PRO A 217 7.27 12.64 -8.75
C PRO A 217 6.68 11.87 -7.57
N ASN A 218 5.99 12.60 -6.68
CA ASN A 218 5.13 12.01 -5.65
C ASN A 218 3.70 11.93 -6.20
N VAL A 219 3.01 10.82 -5.94
CA VAL A 219 1.66 10.59 -6.44
C VAL A 219 0.76 10.11 -5.30
N ALA A 220 -0.39 10.76 -5.13
CA ALA A 220 -1.43 10.29 -4.23
C ALA A 220 -2.48 9.48 -5.01
N VAL A 221 -2.70 8.24 -4.58
CA VAL A 221 -3.64 7.31 -5.21
C VAL A 221 -4.80 7.01 -4.27
N CYS A 222 -6.00 7.32 -4.74
CA CYS A 222 -7.26 7.03 -4.05
C CYS A 222 -7.49 5.52 -3.94
N LEU A 223 -7.71 5.03 -2.70
CA LEU A 223 -8.10 3.64 -2.46
C LEU A 223 -9.60 3.48 -2.24
N TYR A 224 -10.21 4.45 -1.58
CA TYR A 224 -11.62 4.43 -1.20
C TYR A 224 -12.38 5.58 -1.87
N GLN A 225 -13.56 5.28 -2.38
CA GLN A 225 -14.48 6.25 -2.96
C GLN A 225 -15.69 6.41 -2.03
N GLN A 226 -16.29 7.60 -2.02
CA GLN A 226 -17.56 7.88 -1.31
C GLN A 226 -17.58 7.33 0.13
N THR A 227 -16.68 7.82 0.97
CA THR A 227 -16.58 7.40 2.38
C THR A 227 -17.54 8.22 3.25
N PHE A 228 -18.24 7.59 4.20
CA PHE A 228 -19.23 8.27 5.05
C PHE A 228 -19.14 7.85 6.52
N TYR A 229 -19.00 8.81 7.44
CA TYR A 229 -19.06 8.56 8.89
C TYR A 229 -20.45 8.06 9.32
N ASP A 230 -21.50 8.71 8.81
CA ASP A 230 -22.91 8.38 9.02
C ASP A 230 -23.73 8.71 7.76
N LYS A 231 -25.07 8.65 7.84
CA LYS A 231 -25.96 8.94 6.69
C LYS A 231 -25.86 10.42 6.27
N GLY A 232 -24.87 10.72 5.43
CA GLY A 232 -24.70 12.01 4.78
C GLY A 232 -23.46 12.78 5.24
N THR A 233 -22.80 12.40 6.34
CA THR A 233 -21.54 13.04 6.73
C THR A 233 -20.38 12.36 6.01
N PRO A 234 -19.72 13.06 5.08
CA PRO A 234 -18.59 12.51 4.36
C PRO A 234 -17.40 12.32 5.28
N ALA A 235 -16.76 11.16 5.12
CA ALA A 235 -15.53 10.84 5.80
C ALA A 235 -14.32 11.31 4.96
N PRO A 236 -13.12 11.35 5.56
CA PRO A 236 -11.91 11.67 4.85
C PRO A 236 -11.64 10.64 3.74
N GLN A 237 -10.97 11.09 2.69
CA GLN A 237 -10.47 10.23 1.64
C GLN A 237 -9.18 9.55 2.12
N THR A 238 -9.10 8.23 1.98
CA THR A 238 -7.89 7.47 2.31
C THR A 238 -7.23 6.93 1.05
N GLY A 239 -5.91 6.97 0.99
CA GLY A 239 -5.17 6.48 -0.16
C GLY A 239 -3.71 6.15 0.11
N LEU A 240 -2.97 5.91 -0.96
CA LEU A 240 -1.55 5.58 -0.95
C LEU A 240 -0.71 6.77 -1.40
N LEU A 241 0.49 6.86 -0.84
CA LEU A 241 1.55 7.76 -1.34
C LEU A 241 2.57 6.91 -2.09
N LEU A 242 2.72 7.20 -3.38
CA LEU A 242 3.68 6.54 -4.26
C LEU A 242 4.79 7.50 -4.68
N LYS A 243 6.01 6.98 -4.81
CA LYS A 243 7.17 7.68 -5.38
C LYS A 243 7.51 7.05 -6.71
N GLU A 244 7.63 7.85 -7.77
CA GLU A 244 8.16 7.39 -9.06
C GLU A 244 9.69 7.21 -8.94
N LEU A 245 10.18 6.02 -9.29
CA LEU A 245 11.60 5.67 -9.23
C LEU A 245 12.27 5.72 -10.61
N GLY A 246 11.51 5.48 -11.67
CA GLY A 246 12.02 5.42 -13.03
C GLY A 246 11.12 4.59 -13.95
N THR A 247 11.72 3.96 -14.97
CA THR A 247 11.00 3.11 -15.92
C THR A 247 11.72 1.77 -16.13
N VAL A 248 10.95 0.71 -16.37
CA VAL A 248 11.46 -0.61 -16.74
C VAL A 248 12.02 -0.54 -18.16
N ARG A 249 13.32 -0.84 -18.33
CA ARG A 249 14.02 -0.68 -19.60
C ARG A 249 13.39 -1.43 -20.78
N LYS A 250 12.79 -2.60 -20.51
CA LYS A 250 12.22 -3.48 -21.54
C LYS A 250 10.81 -3.08 -21.97
N THR A 251 10.00 -2.58 -21.05
CA THR A 251 8.56 -2.38 -21.27
C THR A 251 8.16 -0.90 -21.28
N GLY A 252 9.03 -0.01 -20.79
CA GLY A 252 8.72 1.42 -20.62
C GLY A 252 7.77 1.72 -19.46
N GLN A 253 7.30 0.70 -18.74
CA GLN A 253 6.38 0.87 -17.60
C GLN A 253 7.06 1.66 -16.48
N LYS A 254 6.33 2.56 -15.83
CA LYS A 254 6.89 3.32 -14.71
C LYS A 254 7.02 2.41 -13.49
N VAL A 255 8.14 2.53 -12.80
CA VAL A 255 8.37 1.84 -11.53
C VAL A 255 8.04 2.80 -10.40
N MET A 256 7.14 2.35 -9.52
CA MET A 256 6.68 3.10 -8.37
C MET A 256 7.08 2.37 -7.09
N LEU A 257 7.19 3.11 -6.00
CA LEU A 257 7.35 2.57 -4.66
C LEU A 257 6.27 3.14 -3.77
N LYS A 258 5.55 2.31 -3.02
CA LYS A 258 4.68 2.80 -1.96
C LYS A 258 5.55 3.25 -0.79
N ILE A 259 5.47 4.53 -0.47
CA ILE A 259 6.25 5.16 0.62
C ILE A 259 5.37 5.60 1.78
N GLY A 260 4.04 5.51 1.64
CA GLY A 260 3.14 5.93 2.71
C GLY A 260 1.66 5.77 2.39
N VAL A 261 0.85 6.35 3.27
CA VAL A 261 -0.61 6.53 3.08
C VAL A 261 -1.01 7.93 3.53
N TYR A 262 -2.20 8.34 3.12
CA TYR A 262 -2.80 9.58 3.58
C TYR A 262 -4.26 9.38 3.98
N LEU A 263 -4.75 10.30 4.78
CA LEU A 263 -6.14 10.53 5.14
C LEU A 263 -6.42 12.02 4.92
N ALA A 264 -7.06 12.36 3.80
CA ALA A 264 -7.29 13.73 3.38
C ALA A 264 -8.72 14.18 3.68
N ASN A 265 -8.87 15.37 4.25
CA ASN A 265 -10.17 15.95 4.59
C ASN A 265 -10.86 16.65 3.41
N CYS A 266 -10.26 16.62 2.22
CA CYS A 266 -10.80 17.32 1.06
C CYS A 266 -12.12 16.72 0.58
N ARG A 267 -13.15 17.56 0.37
CA ARG A 267 -14.45 17.13 -0.16
C ARG A 267 -14.47 17.00 -1.69
N ALA A 268 -13.58 17.69 -2.40
CA ALA A 268 -13.51 17.63 -3.86
C ALA A 268 -12.97 16.29 -4.39
N THR A 269 -12.49 15.41 -3.52
CA THR A 269 -11.93 14.08 -3.85
C THR A 269 -12.93 12.94 -3.71
N TRP A 270 -14.24 13.20 -3.61
CA TRP A 270 -15.22 12.12 -3.37
C TRP A 270 -15.45 11.21 -4.56
N ASP A 271 -15.30 11.76 -5.77
CA ASP A 271 -15.48 11.05 -7.02
C ASP A 271 -14.22 11.22 -7.87
N VAL A 272 -13.15 10.58 -7.41
CA VAL A 272 -11.90 10.54 -8.19
C VAL A 272 -12.13 9.60 -9.37
N GLU A 273 -11.99 10.12 -10.58
CA GLU A 273 -12.12 9.31 -11.78
C GLU A 273 -10.94 8.36 -11.94
N SER A 274 -11.20 7.20 -12.55
CA SER A 274 -10.14 6.26 -12.90
C SER A 274 -9.33 6.80 -14.07
N THR A 275 -8.04 6.98 -13.85
CA THR A 275 -7.07 7.39 -14.89
C THR A 275 -6.32 6.16 -15.38
N GLU A 276 -6.11 6.05 -16.69
CA GLU A 276 -5.21 5.05 -17.26
C GLU A 276 -3.77 5.36 -16.89
N VAL A 277 -3.08 4.34 -16.38
CA VAL A 277 -1.68 4.41 -15.98
C VAL A 277 -0.98 3.14 -16.44
N ASP A 278 0.34 3.11 -16.37
CA ASP A 278 1.08 1.88 -16.61
C ASP A 278 2.24 1.74 -15.63
N TRP A 279 1.91 1.28 -14.43
CA TRP A 279 2.82 1.23 -13.29
C TRP A 279 3.08 -0.20 -12.83
N ILE A 280 4.31 -0.42 -12.38
CA ILE A 280 4.71 -1.55 -11.55
C ILE A 280 5.10 -0.97 -10.19
N VAL A 281 4.36 -1.32 -9.15
CA VAL A 281 4.69 -0.95 -7.77
C VAL A 281 5.46 -2.08 -7.12
N MET A 282 6.67 -1.78 -6.65
CA MET A 282 7.63 -2.78 -6.11
C MET A 282 7.32 -3.27 -4.71
#